data_AF-A0A359H7N5-F1
#
_entry.id   AF-A0A359H7N5-F1
#
_cell.length_a   1.000
_cell.length_b   1.000
_cell.length_c   1.000
_cell.angle_alpha   90.00
_cell.angle_beta   90.00
_cell.angle_gamma   90.00
#
_symmetry.space_group_name_H-M   'P 1'
#
loop_
_entity.id
_entity.type
_entity.pdbx_description
1 polymer ?
#
loop_
_entity_poly.entity_id
_entity_poly.type
_entity_poly.pdbx_seq_one_letter_code
_entity_poly.pdbx_strand_id
1 'polypeptide(L)' 'MAQVTTKTLRMVFKNENGSNFTLTVDNPRENITAQEIQAAMDTVLTKNIFTTTGGQLVSKQDIKIVDRTTNDIYDPQ' A
#
# COMPACT_ATOMS: atom_id res chain seq x y z
N MET A 1 13.13 26.73 -2.17
CA MET A 1 11.80 26.20 -2.53
C MET A 1 11.98 24.76 -3.01
N ALA A 2 11.67 23.77 -2.17
CA ALA A 2 11.77 22.36 -2.55
C ALA A 2 10.35 21.76 -2.56
N GLN A 3 9.90 21.35 -3.75
CA GLN A 3 8.70 20.53 -3.87
C GLN A 3 9.13 19.08 -3.65
N VAL A 4 8.69 18.47 -2.56
CA VAL A 4 8.96 17.05 -2.30
C VAL A 4 7.69 16.26 -2.64
N THR A 5 7.77 15.49 -3.72
CA THR A 5 6.71 14.55 -4.11
C THR A 5 7.08 13.17 -3.57
N THR A 6 6.26 12.64 -2.67
CA THR A 6 6.41 11.28 -2.13
C THR A 6 5.23 10.43 -2.58
N LYS A 7 5.52 9.22 -3.06
CA LYS A 7 4.51 8.23 -3.42
C LYS A 7 4.50 7.14 -2.37
N THR A 8 3.32 6.77 -1.89
CA THR A 8 3.14 5.64 -0.98
C THR A 8 2.05 4.74 -1.55
N LEU A 9 2.38 3.47 -1.77
CA LEU A 9 1.41 2.46 -2.17
C LEU A 9 0.78 1.86 -0.91
N ARG A 10 -0.52 2.02 -0.77
CA ARG A 10 -1.31 1.45 0.31
C ARG A 10 -2.19 0.33 -0.23
N MET A 11 -2.07 -0.83 0.38
CA MET A 11 -2.80 -2.04 0.04
C MET A 11 -3.56 -2.50 1.27
N VAL A 12 -4.87 -2.70 1.14
CA VAL A 12 -5.73 -3.17 2.21
C VAL A 12 -6.25 -4.55 1.84
N PHE A 13 -6.09 -5.47 2.77
CA PHE A 13 -6.57 -6.83 2.68
C PHE A 13 -7.53 -7.10 3.82
N LYS A 14 -8.41 -8.08 3.63
CA LYS A 14 -9.30 -8.57 4.66
C LYS A 14 -8.91 -10.00 5.01
N ASN A 15 -8.83 -10.28 6.30
CA ASN A 15 -8.56 -11.62 6.80
C ASN A 15 -9.86 -12.41 7.08
N GLU A 16 -9.70 -13.69 7.36
CA GLU A 16 -10.81 -14.61 7.69
C GLU A 16 -11.66 -14.10 8.85
N ASN A 17 -11.03 -13.49 9.85
CA ASN A 17 -11.71 -12.95 11.03
C ASN A 17 -12.36 -11.57 10.78
N GLY A 18 -12.38 -11.11 9.52
CA GLY A 18 -13.00 -9.85 9.11
C GLY A 18 -12.23 -8.58 9.49
N SER A 19 -11.00 -8.70 10.01
CA SER A 19 -10.11 -7.56 10.25
C SER A 19 -9.42 -7.09 8.98
N ASN A 20 -9.08 -5.81 8.97
CA ASN A 20 -8.48 -5.13 7.83
C ASN A 20 -6.96 -5.05 8.03
N PHE A 21 -6.20 -5.74 7.20
CA PHE A 21 -4.75 -5.66 7.18
C PHE A 21 -4.31 -4.60 6.18
N THR A 22 -3.62 -3.56 6.64
CA THR A 22 -3.08 -2.51 5.75
C THR A 22 -1.58 -2.73 5.58
N LEU A 23 -1.13 -2.91 4.35
CA LEU A 23 0.26 -2.90 3.95
C LEU A 23 0.59 -1.57 3.26
N THR A 24 1.57 -0.84 3.76
CA THR A 24 2.08 0.39 3.15
C THR A 24 3.49 0.18 2.64
N VAL A 25 3.72 0.60 1.40
CA VAL A 25 5.01 0.54 0.73
C VAL A 25 5.39 1.97 0.33
N ASP A 26 6.37 2.52 1.01
CA ASP A 26 6.95 3.82 0.69
C ASP A 26 7.86 3.69 -0.54
N ASN A 27 7.81 4.68 -1.43
CA ASN A 27 8.50 4.68 -2.72
C ASN A 27 8.19 3.42 -3.56
N PRO A 28 6.92 3.18 -3.92
CA PRO A 28 6.61 2.14 -4.89
C PRO A 28 7.32 2.43 -6.22
N ARG A 29 7.69 1.37 -6.95
CA ARG A 29 8.26 1.52 -8.30
C ARG A 29 7.34 2.38 -9.16
N GLU A 30 7.91 3.36 -9.87
CA GLU A 30 7.14 4.31 -10.69
C GLU A 30 6.35 3.62 -11.83
N ASN A 31 6.85 2.49 -12.32
CA ASN A 31 6.21 1.70 -13.38
C ASN A 31 5.30 0.58 -12.83
N ILE A 32 4.94 0.61 -11.54
CA ILE A 32 4.07 -0.41 -10.98
C ILE A 32 2.65 -0.20 -11.51
N THR A 33 2.10 -1.23 -12.13
CA THR A 33 0.72 -1.19 -12.65
C THR A 33 -0.24 -1.79 -11.64
N ALA A 34 -1.52 -1.45 -11.75
CA ALA A 34 -2.56 -2.08 -10.95
C ALA A 34 -2.54 -3.61 -11.08
N GLN A 35 -2.18 -4.13 -12.26
CA GLN A 35 -2.11 -5.56 -12.53
C GLN A 35 -0.96 -6.24 -11.78
N GLU A 36 0.22 -5.62 -11.72
CA GLU A 36 1.33 -6.12 -10.89
C GLU A 36 0.99 -6.09 -9.40
N ILE A 37 0.35 -5.02 -8.92
CA ILE A 37 -0.09 -4.94 -7.53
C ILE A 37 -1.11 -6.04 -7.26
N GLN A 38 -2.08 -6.26 -8.15
CA GLN A 38 -3.05 -7.35 -8.03
C GLN A 38 -2.38 -8.72 -8.03
N ALA A 39 -1.38 -8.97 -8.87
CA ALA A 39 -0.62 -10.22 -8.88
C ALA A 39 0.18 -10.42 -7.59
N ALA A 40 0.78 -9.34 -7.05
CA ALA A 40 1.44 -9.36 -5.75
C ALA A 40 0.43 -9.67 -4.63
N MET A 41 -0.74 -9.03 -4.65
CA MET A 41 -1.84 -9.33 -3.72
C MET A 41 -2.28 -10.79 -3.81
N ASP A 42 -2.45 -11.32 -5.03
CA ASP A 42 -2.83 -12.71 -5.25
C ASP A 42 -1.76 -13.67 -4.75
N THR A 43 -0.48 -13.34 -4.96
CA THR A 43 0.65 -14.11 -4.42
C THR A 43 0.65 -14.06 -2.89
N VAL A 44 0.35 -12.91 -2.29
CA VAL A 44 0.24 -12.73 -0.84
C VAL A 44 -0.91 -13.58 -0.26
N LEU A 45 -2.06 -13.60 -0.91
CA LEU A 45 -3.21 -14.44 -0.56
C LEU A 45 -2.88 -15.93 -0.75
N THR A 46 -2.28 -16.30 -1.88
CA THR A 46 -1.94 -17.69 -2.21
C THR A 46 -0.86 -18.25 -1.29
N LYS A 47 0.19 -17.46 -1.03
CA LYS A 47 1.29 -17.88 -0.17
C LYS A 47 0.88 -17.93 1.30
N ASN A 48 -0.15 -17.19 1.71
CA ASN A 48 -0.60 -17.12 3.10
C ASN A 48 0.55 -16.87 4.09
N ILE A 49 1.61 -16.18 3.65
CA ILE A 49 2.84 -15.95 4.42
C ILE A 49 2.66 -14.85 5.47
N PHE A 50 1.57 -14.08 5.39
CA PHE A 50 1.24 -13.05 6.36
C PHE A 50 0.25 -13.61 7.38
N THR A 51 0.78 -14.04 8.53
CA THR A 51 -0.02 -14.42 9.69
C THR A 51 -0.47 -13.14 10.38
N THR A 52 -1.73 -12.77 10.18
CA THR A 52 -2.33 -11.65 10.93
C THR A 52 -2.97 -12.18 12.21
N THR A 53 -3.20 -11.31 13.19
CA THR A 53 -3.92 -11.68 14.42
C THR A 53 -5.33 -12.22 14.16
N GLY A 54 -5.92 -11.92 13.00
CA GLY A 54 -7.22 -12.44 12.57
C GLY A 54 -7.14 -13.55 11.51
N GLY A 55 -6.05 -14.30 11.45
CA GLY A 55 -5.93 -15.45 10.53
C GLY A 55 -5.39 -15.08 9.15
N GLN A 56 -5.72 -15.92 8.17
CA GLN A 56 -5.20 -15.81 6.81
C GLN A 56 -5.87 -14.65 6.05
N LEU A 57 -5.16 -14.07 5.09
CA LEU A 57 -5.73 -13.06 4.20
C LEU A 57 -6.64 -13.78 3.20
N VAL A 58 -7.93 -13.42 3.14
CA VAL A 58 -8.91 -14.06 2.25
C VAL A 58 -9.27 -13.23 1.05
N SER A 59 -9.16 -11.91 1.15
CA SER A 59 -9.53 -11.04 0.05
C SER A 59 -8.73 -9.75 0.04
N LYS A 60 -8.51 -9.23 -1.17
CA LYS A 60 -8.06 -7.87 -1.42
C LYS A 60 -9.24 -6.93 -1.21
N GLN A 61 -9.11 -6.00 -0.28
CA GLN A 61 -10.15 -5.03 0.05
C GLN A 61 -10.01 -3.76 -0.79
N ASP A 62 -8.79 -3.21 -0.85
CA ASP A 62 -8.57 -1.90 -1.48
C ASP A 62 -7.10 -1.74 -1.88
N ILE A 63 -6.84 -1.01 -2.97
CA ILE A 63 -5.49 -0.59 -3.37
C ILE A 63 -5.55 0.90 -3.67
N LYS A 64 -4.67 1.68 -3.06
CA LYS A 64 -4.57 3.12 -3.26
C LYS A 64 -3.11 3.53 -3.40
N ILE A 65 -2.80 4.28 -4.44
CA ILE A 65 -1.54 5.02 -4.53
C ILE A 65 -1.82 6.40 -3.95
N VAL A 66 -1.02 6.80 -2.97
CA VAL A 66 -1.11 8.10 -2.32
C VAL A 66 0.07 8.93 -2.82
N ASP A 67 -0.23 9.90 -3.67
CA ASP A 67 0.71 10.94 -4.09
C ASP A 67 0.62 12.09 -3.10
N ARG A 68 1.68 12.27 -2.31
CA ARG A 68 1.80 13.39 -1.37
C ARG A 68 2.79 14.40 -1.92
N THR A 69 2.25 15.52 -2.37
CA THR A 69 3.04 16.70 -2.77
C THR A 69 3.13 17.64 -1.58
N THR A 70 4.33 17.79 -1.02
CA THR A 70 4.60 18.81 0.01
C THR A 70 5.19 20.03 -0.67
N ASN A 71 4.48 21.14 -0.57
CA ASN A 71 4.94 22.44 -1.05
C ASN A 71 5.39 23.25 0.16
N ASP A 72 6.70 23.42 0.31
CA ASP A 72 7.25 24.25 1.36
C ASP A 72 7.03 25.73 0.99
N ILE A 73 5.98 26.31 1.58
CA ILE A 73 5.50 27.67 1.31
C ILE A 73 6.15 28.74 2.21
N TYR A 74 6.94 28.33 3.21
CA TYR A 74 7.63 29.26 4.10
C TYR A 74 8.91 28.64 4.65
N ASP A 75 10.07 29.10 4.15
CA ASP A 75 11.39 28.83 4.71
C ASP A 75 11.85 30.09 5.46
N PRO A 76 11.76 30.11 6.80
CA PRO A 76 12.34 31.21 7.58
C PRO A 76 13.87 31.07 7.54
N GLN A 77 14.49 31.68 6.53
CA GLN A 77 15.92 32.04 6.55
C GLN A 77 16.17 33.14 7.59
#